data_AF-A0A5D2WJ65-F1
#
_entry.id   AF-A0A5D2WJ65-F1
#
_cell.length_a   1.000
_cell.length_b   1.000
_cell.length_c   1.000
_cell.angle_alpha   90.00
_cell.angle_beta   90.00
_cell.angle_gamma   90.00
#
_symmetry.space_group_name_H-M   'P 1'
#
loop_
_entity.id
_entity.type
_entity.pdbx_description
1 polymer ?
#
loop_
_entity_poly.entity_id
_entity_poly.type
_entity_poly.pdbx_seq_one_letter_code
_entity_poly.pdbx_strand_id
1 'polypeptide(L)'
;MMEAVKPSAVTPSKSKWIRSLSKVLHLHTATAGIVPDDGVQKVKSKDAEEWNDSKTAKRLSKKFDSLHDEELERKVALEALIAKIFANVSAIKAGYAQLQHAQSPYDAEGIQAADQLIVTDLKKLSELKQCFLKKQYDPSPEHTMILADIQEQKSLSKTFEIMGKKLESQLKLKESEIIFLREKLDESNKHNRLLGKRLNQSGQLFVLDNLQLSSLTPSNFSTVLGQTVKSIRSFVRLMLDEMKSADWDINAAASSIEQGVVYWKADDKCFTFESFICREMFKAFHHPYFSLYGNSISEGKRLPQVFIDRFMEMKSVKVGEYLAVKPKSTFAKFCRTKYLQVVHPRMESSFFGNLSNRDMVNSYQFPDTMFFALFTEMAKRVWLLHCLAFAFEPEASIFQISKGCRFSEVYMESVAEEAFLSSESEPRVAFTVVPGFRIHKTVIQAQVYLSQLKTR
;
A
#
# COMPACT_ATOMS: atom_id res chain seq x y z
N MET A 1 8.18 11.96 -21.79
CA MET A 1 9.13 10.83 -21.73
C MET A 1 10.22 11.16 -20.73
N MET A 2 10.24 10.48 -19.59
CA MET A 2 11.46 10.12 -18.87
C MET A 2 11.08 9.06 -17.83
N GLU A 3 11.83 7.98 -17.85
CA GLU A 3 11.55 6.68 -17.25
C GLU A 3 11.64 6.68 -15.72
N ALA A 4 10.79 5.86 -15.11
CA ALA A 4 10.87 5.47 -13.71
C ALA A 4 12.00 4.44 -13.51
N VAL A 5 13.03 4.82 -12.74
CA VAL A 5 14.09 3.91 -12.29
C VAL A 5 13.66 3.21 -11.01
N LYS A 6 13.67 1.87 -11.02
CA LYS A 6 13.37 0.99 -9.89
C LYS A 6 14.47 1.06 -8.80
N PRO A 7 14.14 0.92 -7.51
CA PRO A 7 15.15 0.83 -6.45
C PRO A 7 15.83 -0.55 -6.46
N SER A 8 17.16 -0.55 -6.57
CA SER A 8 18.01 -1.73 -6.39
C SER A 8 18.29 -1.98 -4.91
N ALA A 9 18.19 -3.25 -4.49
CA ALA A 9 18.48 -3.72 -3.16
C ALA A 9 19.99 -3.82 -2.93
N VAL A 10 20.53 -3.04 -1.99
CA VAL A 10 21.85 -3.30 -1.38
C VAL A 10 21.79 -2.91 0.10
N THR A 11 21.71 -3.90 0.99
CA THR A 11 21.94 -3.74 2.43
C THR A 11 23.44 -3.84 2.72
N PRO A 12 24.09 -2.87 3.40
CA PRO A 12 25.46 -3.04 3.86
C PRO A 12 25.50 -3.79 5.20
N SER A 13 26.32 -4.83 5.25
CA SER A 13 26.61 -5.65 6.43
C SER A 13 27.26 -4.83 7.57
N LYS A 14 26.60 -4.82 8.73
CA LYS A 14 26.98 -4.10 9.96
C LYS A 14 28.25 -4.62 10.67
N SER A 15 28.97 -5.59 10.10
CA SER A 15 30.05 -6.29 10.81
C SER A 15 31.47 -5.72 10.60
N LYS A 16 31.70 -4.84 9.62
CA LYS A 16 33.04 -4.27 9.36
C LYS A 16 33.40 -3.06 10.25
N TRP A 17 32.43 -2.29 10.71
CA TRP A 17 32.68 -1.10 11.55
C TRP A 17 33.07 -1.45 12.99
N ILE A 18 32.53 -2.55 13.53
CA ILE A 18 32.75 -2.96 14.92
C ILE A 18 34.20 -3.46 15.13
N ARG A 19 34.83 -4.09 14.12
CA ARG A 19 36.23 -4.53 14.22
C ARG A 19 37.27 -3.41 14.09
N SER A 20 36.91 -2.28 13.48
CA SER A 20 37.83 -1.16 13.31
C SER A 20 37.89 -0.29 14.56
N LEU A 21 36.82 -0.22 15.35
CA LEU A 21 36.76 0.56 16.59
C LEU A 21 37.48 -0.14 17.78
N SER A 22 37.44 -1.48 17.86
CA SER A 22 38.16 -2.22 18.91
C SER A 22 39.69 -2.16 18.79
N LYS A 23 40.25 -1.85 17.61
CA LYS A 23 41.71 -1.69 17.45
C LYS A 23 42.24 -0.32 17.86
N VAL A 24 41.39 0.70 17.88
CA VAL A 24 41.78 2.08 18.23
C VAL A 24 41.71 2.32 19.75
N LEU A 25 40.89 1.56 20.48
CA LEU A 25 40.71 1.72 21.94
C LEU A 25 41.72 0.94 22.80
N HIS A 26 42.61 0.12 22.21
CA HIS A 26 43.67 -0.59 22.94
C HIS A 26 45.05 0.10 22.90
N LEU A 27 45.15 1.29 22.29
CA LEU A 27 46.41 2.05 22.20
C LEU A 27 46.54 3.17 23.24
N HIS A 28 45.53 3.42 24.08
CA HIS A 28 45.51 4.57 25.00
C HIS A 28 45.32 4.25 26.49
N THR A 29 45.36 2.98 26.90
CA THR A 29 45.09 2.58 28.30
C THR A 29 46.25 1.88 29.01
N ALA A 30 47.50 2.17 28.63
CA ALA A 30 48.66 1.74 29.40
C ALA A 30 49.78 2.78 29.34
N THR A 31 49.78 3.74 30.29
CA THR A 31 50.96 4.18 31.07
C THR A 31 50.60 5.38 31.96
N ALA A 32 50.18 5.11 33.20
CA ALA A 32 50.31 6.03 34.33
C ALA A 32 50.34 5.22 35.64
N GLY A 33 51.52 5.16 36.28
CA GLY A 33 51.80 4.74 37.67
C GLY A 33 51.76 3.23 37.96
N ILE A 34 52.73 2.56 38.60
CA ILE A 34 53.62 2.95 39.72
C ILE A 34 54.91 2.06 39.72
N VAL A 35 56.05 2.69 40.07
CA VAL A 35 57.46 2.27 40.36
C VAL A 35 57.53 1.35 41.62
N PRO A 36 58.49 0.39 41.86
CA PRO A 36 59.96 0.59 42.03
C PRO A 36 60.88 -0.54 41.49
N ASP A 37 62.05 -0.21 40.92
CA ASP A 37 63.40 -0.09 41.52
C ASP A 37 64.29 -1.30 41.16
N ASP A 38 65.59 -1.02 41.05
CA ASP A 38 66.75 -1.90 41.00
C ASP A 38 67.30 -2.40 39.63
N GLY A 39 68.43 -1.78 39.24
CA GLY A 39 69.65 -2.50 38.89
C GLY A 39 69.87 -2.97 37.45
N VAL A 40 70.52 -2.15 36.60
CA VAL A 40 71.29 -2.67 35.44
C VAL A 40 72.72 -2.13 35.40
N GLN A 41 73.62 -3.04 35.79
CA GLN A 41 74.94 -3.41 35.23
C GLN A 41 76.11 -2.42 35.24
N LYS A 42 77.11 -2.82 36.05
CA LYS A 42 78.49 -2.34 36.05
C LYS A 42 79.34 -3.23 35.15
N VAL A 43 79.63 -2.79 33.93
CA VAL A 43 80.78 -3.30 33.14
C VAL A 43 81.86 -2.22 33.16
N LYS A 44 83.02 -2.58 33.69
CA LYS A 44 84.22 -1.74 33.73
C LYS A 44 84.81 -1.57 32.33
N SER A 45 85.22 -0.36 32.00
CA SER A 45 86.41 -0.13 31.17
C SER A 45 87.27 0.94 31.83
N LYS A 46 88.56 0.63 31.89
CA LYS A 46 89.63 1.30 32.61
C LYS A 46 90.11 2.58 31.91
N ASP A 47 90.54 3.49 32.79
CA ASP A 47 91.71 4.36 32.74
C ASP A 47 91.86 5.35 31.56
N ALA A 48 91.95 6.61 31.98
CA ALA A 48 92.18 7.81 31.20
C ALA A 48 93.61 7.91 30.70
N GLU A 49 93.80 8.58 29.56
CA GLU A 49 94.88 9.54 29.40
C GLU A 49 94.35 10.80 28.70
N GLU A 50 94.68 11.93 29.31
CA GLU A 50 94.34 13.29 28.92
C GLU A 50 95.04 13.68 27.61
N TRP A 51 94.28 14.27 26.68
CA TRP A 51 94.80 15.34 25.85
C TRP A 51 93.89 16.56 25.99
N ASN A 52 94.51 17.64 26.47
CA ASN A 52 93.93 18.96 26.68
C ASN A 52 93.21 19.50 25.45
N ASP A 53 91.88 19.56 25.50
CA ASP A 53 91.12 20.73 25.05
C ASP A 53 89.74 20.85 25.75
N SER A 54 89.77 20.93 27.08
CA SER A 54 88.59 21.06 27.96
C SER A 54 87.69 22.26 27.62
N LYS A 55 88.25 23.32 26.99
CA LYS A 55 87.47 24.48 26.55
C LYS A 55 86.73 24.24 25.24
N THR A 56 87.30 23.48 24.30
CA THR A 56 86.66 23.18 23.00
C THR A 56 85.62 22.08 23.14
N ALA A 57 85.86 21.05 23.96
CA ALA A 57 84.87 20.01 24.27
C ALA A 57 83.64 20.57 25.02
N LYS A 58 83.84 21.46 26.02
CA LYS A 58 82.73 22.15 26.71
C LYS A 58 82.00 23.15 25.81
N ARG A 59 82.68 23.84 24.88
CA ARG A 59 82.01 24.69 23.88
C ARG A 59 81.20 23.88 22.87
N LEU A 60 81.71 22.72 22.46
CA LEU A 60 81.02 21.83 21.53
C LEU A 60 79.79 21.16 22.17
N SER A 61 79.88 20.68 23.42
CA SER A 61 78.71 20.17 24.15
C SER A 61 77.66 21.28 24.35
N LYS A 62 78.08 22.47 24.82
CA LYS A 62 77.16 23.58 25.05
C LYS A 62 76.50 24.09 23.76
N LYS A 63 77.18 23.96 22.61
CA LYS A 63 76.63 24.26 21.27
C LYS A 63 75.70 23.15 20.77
N PHE A 64 75.99 21.90 21.10
CA PHE A 64 75.13 20.75 20.77
C PHE A 64 73.84 20.75 21.59
N ASP A 65 73.92 21.06 22.88
CA ASP A 65 72.77 21.25 23.77
C ASP A 65 71.91 22.44 23.32
N SER A 66 72.52 23.58 22.96
CA SER A 66 71.81 24.75 22.40
C SER A 66 71.11 24.46 21.06
N LEU A 67 71.71 23.64 20.19
CA LEU A 67 71.08 23.25 18.93
C LEU A 67 69.90 22.29 19.14
N HIS A 68 69.99 21.39 20.13
CA HIS A 68 68.90 20.51 20.51
C HIS A 68 67.73 21.29 21.14
N ASP A 69 68.01 22.28 22.00
CA ASP A 69 67.01 23.15 22.59
C ASP A 69 66.30 24.01 21.53
N GLU A 70 67.05 24.58 20.57
CA GLU A 70 66.46 25.33 19.44
C GLU A 70 65.59 24.45 18.51
N GLU A 71 65.93 23.17 18.35
CA GLU A 71 65.13 22.23 17.57
C GLU A 71 63.85 21.83 18.34
N LEU A 72 63.95 21.68 19.66
CA LEU A 72 62.81 21.39 20.53
C LEU A 72 61.83 22.58 20.55
N GLU A 73 62.32 23.80 20.74
CA GLU A 73 61.50 25.03 20.68
C GLU A 73 60.78 25.17 19.33
N ARG A 74 61.47 24.87 18.23
CA ARG A 74 60.86 24.86 16.88
C ARG A 74 59.77 23.81 16.74
N LYS A 75 59.93 22.62 17.35
CA LYS A 75 58.90 21.57 17.34
C LYS A 75 57.67 22.00 18.11
N VAL A 76 57.82 22.52 19.33
CA VAL A 76 56.69 22.99 20.14
C VAL A 76 55.98 24.17 19.47
N ALA A 77 56.73 25.10 18.87
CA ALA A 77 56.17 26.20 18.08
C ALA A 77 55.37 25.72 16.86
N LEU A 78 55.81 24.65 16.19
CA LEU A 78 55.09 24.05 15.08
C LEU A 78 53.81 23.35 15.55
N GLU A 79 53.86 22.63 16.68
CA GLU A 79 52.69 22.00 17.30
C GLU A 79 51.62 23.04 17.66
N ALA A 80 52.01 24.19 18.22
CA ALA A 80 51.10 25.31 18.49
C ALA A 80 50.43 25.86 17.22
N LEU A 81 51.18 25.98 16.12
CA LEU A 81 50.63 26.38 14.83
C LEU A 81 49.64 25.34 14.29
N ILE A 82 49.97 24.05 14.39
CA ILE A 82 49.09 22.95 13.99
C ILE A 82 47.78 22.99 14.78
N ALA A 83 47.85 23.16 16.11
CA ALA A 83 46.67 23.28 16.96
C ALA A 83 45.77 24.45 16.52
N LYS A 84 46.35 25.62 16.21
CA LYS A 84 45.62 26.78 15.66
C LYS A 84 44.92 26.46 14.33
N ILE A 85 45.56 25.68 13.45
CA ILE A 85 44.95 25.25 12.18
C ILE A 85 43.75 24.35 12.44
N PHE A 86 43.87 23.35 13.32
CA PHE A 86 42.74 22.47 13.67
C PHE A 86 41.58 23.24 14.29
N ALA A 87 41.85 24.15 15.23
CA ALA A 87 40.85 25.02 15.81
C ALA A 87 40.11 25.87 14.75
N ASN A 88 40.85 26.41 13.78
CA ASN A 88 40.28 27.19 12.69
C ASN A 88 39.43 26.34 11.73
N VAL A 89 39.91 25.16 11.32
CA VAL A 89 39.17 24.23 10.47
C VAL A 89 37.88 23.76 11.17
N SER A 90 37.94 23.50 12.47
CA SER A 90 36.78 23.15 13.28
C SER A 90 35.77 24.32 13.37
N ALA A 91 36.24 25.56 13.44
CA ALA A 91 35.38 26.76 13.38
C ALA A 91 34.69 26.89 12.00
N ILE A 92 35.41 26.70 10.90
CA ILE A 92 34.85 26.67 9.54
C ILE A 92 33.77 25.58 9.42
N LYS A 93 34.03 24.38 9.96
CA LYS A 93 33.07 23.26 9.96
C LYS A 93 31.80 23.61 10.74
N ALA A 94 31.93 24.27 11.88
CA ALA A 94 30.78 24.75 12.65
C ALA A 94 29.99 25.82 11.89
N GLY A 95 30.67 26.75 11.22
CA GLY A 95 30.06 27.75 10.34
C GLY A 95 29.28 27.10 9.19
N TYR A 96 29.85 26.08 8.54
CA TYR A 96 29.18 25.34 7.47
C TYR A 96 27.96 24.56 7.97
N ALA A 97 28.03 23.95 9.16
CA ALA A 97 26.86 23.32 9.77
C ALA A 97 25.73 24.33 10.04
N GLN A 98 26.08 25.55 10.49
CA GLN A 98 25.13 26.63 10.70
C GLN A 98 24.49 27.09 9.39
N LEU A 99 25.28 27.23 8.32
CA LEU A 99 24.80 27.53 6.97
C LEU A 99 23.77 26.48 6.50
N GLN A 100 24.09 25.20 6.62
CA GLN A 100 23.17 24.11 6.24
C GLN A 100 21.88 24.10 7.06
N HIS A 101 21.94 24.51 8.32
CA HIS A 101 20.76 24.60 9.18
C HIS A 101 19.84 25.76 8.74
N ALA A 102 20.42 26.92 8.43
CA ALA A 102 19.68 28.10 7.97
C ALA A 102 19.11 27.96 6.54
N GLN A 103 19.49 26.93 5.79
CA GLN A 103 18.91 26.68 4.46
C GLN A 103 17.53 26.02 4.50
N SER A 104 17.16 25.37 5.61
CA SER A 104 15.90 24.64 5.71
C SER A 104 15.37 24.57 7.16
N PRO A 105 14.36 25.38 7.50
CA PRO A 105 13.67 26.36 6.64
C PRO A 105 14.59 27.52 6.23
N TYR A 106 14.30 28.15 5.08
CA TYR A 106 15.14 29.22 4.52
C TYR A 106 15.18 30.45 5.45
N ASP A 107 16.37 30.77 5.94
CA ASP A 107 16.69 31.91 6.79
C ASP A 107 17.85 32.70 6.17
N ALA A 108 17.51 33.81 5.52
CA ALA A 108 18.47 34.64 4.79
C ALA A 108 19.50 35.29 5.73
N GLU A 109 19.09 35.72 6.92
CA GLU A 109 19.97 36.35 7.91
C GLU A 109 20.94 35.32 8.49
N GLY A 110 20.45 34.13 8.83
CA GLY A 110 21.27 33.03 9.31
C GLY A 110 22.28 32.54 8.27
N ILE A 111 21.89 32.49 6.99
CA ILE A 111 22.78 32.18 5.87
C ILE A 111 23.89 33.23 5.75
N GLN A 112 23.53 34.51 5.76
CA GLN A 112 24.51 35.59 5.64
C GLN A 112 25.48 35.63 6.83
N ALA A 113 24.99 35.44 8.05
CA ALA A 113 25.82 35.39 9.25
C ALA A 113 26.79 34.20 9.23
N ALA A 114 26.32 33.02 8.80
CA ALA A 114 27.16 31.83 8.67
C ALA A 114 28.24 32.01 7.58
N ASP A 115 27.89 32.60 6.44
CA ASP A 115 28.82 32.91 5.36
C ASP A 115 29.93 33.87 5.83
N GLN A 116 29.57 34.96 6.52
CA GLN A 116 30.53 35.92 7.07
C GLN A 116 31.50 35.25 8.07
N LEU A 117 31.02 34.33 8.91
CA LEU A 117 31.86 33.57 9.84
C LEU A 117 32.86 32.68 9.08
N ILE A 118 32.39 31.93 8.07
CA ILE A 118 33.24 31.08 7.23
C ILE A 118 34.33 31.90 6.53
N VAL A 119 33.95 33.03 5.90
CA VAL A 119 34.90 33.93 5.23
C VAL A 119 35.94 34.49 6.21
N THR A 120 35.52 34.85 7.42
CA THR A 120 36.41 35.36 8.46
C THR A 120 37.42 34.30 8.91
N ASP A 121 36.98 33.06 9.10
CA ASP A 121 37.87 31.98 9.52
C ASP A 121 38.80 31.52 8.39
N LEU A 122 38.35 31.55 7.13
CA LEU A 122 39.23 31.35 5.96
C LEU A 122 40.32 32.42 5.85
N LYS A 123 40.02 33.69 6.17
CA LYS A 123 41.03 34.76 6.23
C LYS A 123 42.09 34.46 7.30
N LYS A 124 41.67 34.06 8.51
CA LYS A 124 42.58 33.63 9.58
C LYS A 124 43.43 32.44 9.15
N LEU A 125 42.88 31.46 8.42
CA LEU A 125 43.65 30.33 7.90
C LEU A 125 44.72 30.78 6.91
N SER A 126 44.41 31.78 6.07
CA SER A 126 45.38 32.40 5.17
C SER A 126 46.49 33.13 5.94
N GLU A 127 46.17 33.80 7.05
CA GLU A 127 47.17 34.42 7.93
C GLU A 127 48.10 33.38 8.57
N LEU A 128 47.55 32.27 9.08
CA LEU A 128 48.35 31.16 9.63
C LEU A 128 49.30 30.56 8.58
N LYS A 129 48.85 30.42 7.33
CA LYS A 129 49.71 30.03 6.20
C LYS A 129 50.87 31.01 5.99
N GLN A 130 50.62 32.32 6.09
CA GLN A 130 51.67 33.33 5.96
C GLN A 130 52.65 33.30 7.12
N CYS A 131 52.18 33.09 8.36
CA CYS A 131 53.03 32.92 9.54
C CYS A 131 53.98 31.72 9.39
N PHE A 132 53.47 30.59 8.88
CA PHE A 132 54.28 29.41 8.57
C PHE A 132 55.41 29.73 7.58
N LEU A 133 55.07 30.38 6.46
CA LEU A 133 56.05 30.72 5.40
C LEU A 133 57.11 31.70 5.88
N LYS A 134 56.74 32.66 6.73
CA LYS A 134 57.64 33.66 7.31
C LYS A 134 58.40 33.15 8.55
N LYS A 135 58.15 31.91 8.99
CA LYS A 135 58.68 31.33 10.25
C LYS A 135 58.42 32.23 11.47
N GLN A 136 57.24 32.84 11.50
CA GLN A 136 56.78 33.66 12.63
C GLN A 136 55.99 32.76 13.57
N TYR A 137 56.57 32.52 14.75
CA TYR A 137 56.00 31.65 15.78
C TYR A 137 55.54 32.46 16.99
N ASP A 138 54.57 31.93 17.72
CA ASP A 138 54.08 32.57 18.94
C ASP A 138 55.16 32.58 20.03
N PRO A 139 55.25 33.67 20.82
CA PRO A 139 56.21 33.79 21.92
C PRO A 139 55.90 32.84 23.10
N SER A 140 54.71 32.23 23.15
CA SER A 140 54.32 31.22 24.13
C SER A 140 53.53 30.07 23.46
N PRO A 141 54.24 29.04 22.96
CA PRO A 141 53.62 27.92 22.25
C PRO A 141 52.66 27.09 23.10
N GLU A 142 53.01 26.78 24.36
CA GLU A 142 52.22 25.92 25.25
C GLU A 142 50.85 26.51 25.59
N HIS A 143 50.80 27.80 25.96
CA HIS A 143 49.56 28.51 26.22
C HIS A 143 48.69 28.61 24.96
N THR A 144 49.33 28.76 23.79
CA THR A 144 48.66 28.83 22.50
C THR A 144 47.97 27.52 22.14
N MET A 145 48.61 26.37 22.40
CA MET A 145 48.03 25.05 22.18
C MET A 145 46.75 24.86 22.99
N ILE A 146 46.79 25.18 24.29
CA ILE A 146 45.63 25.04 25.19
C ILE A 146 44.45 25.91 24.70
N LEU A 147 44.72 27.15 24.30
CA LEU A 147 43.67 28.03 23.76
C LEU A 147 43.09 27.50 22.44
N ALA A 148 43.93 26.95 21.57
CA ALA A 148 43.49 26.37 20.31
C ALA A 148 42.62 25.12 20.56
N ASP A 149 43.00 24.24 21.49
CA ASP A 149 42.22 23.07 21.87
C ASP A 149 40.86 23.46 22.43
N ILE A 150 40.80 24.47 23.33
CA ILE A 150 39.53 24.98 23.86
C ILE A 150 38.63 25.50 22.73
N GLN A 151 39.21 26.23 21.77
CA GLN A 151 38.46 26.78 20.64
C GLN A 151 37.97 25.68 19.68
N GLU A 152 38.77 24.63 19.45
CA GLU A 152 38.37 23.46 18.68
C GLU A 152 37.20 22.75 19.34
N GLN A 153 37.29 22.43 20.64
CA GLN A 153 36.23 21.76 21.39
C GLN A 153 34.94 22.58 21.41
N LYS A 154 35.04 23.91 21.54
CA LYS A 154 33.88 24.80 21.46
C LYS A 154 33.20 24.75 20.08
N SER A 155 33.99 24.74 19.01
CA SER A 155 33.48 24.67 17.63
C SER A 155 32.84 23.33 17.34
N LEU A 156 33.42 22.24 17.85
CA LEU A 156 32.86 20.90 17.75
C LEU A 156 31.53 20.77 18.51
N SER A 157 31.46 21.30 19.73
CA SER A 157 30.24 21.35 20.54
C SER A 157 29.11 22.09 19.80
N LYS A 158 29.41 23.26 19.22
CA LYS A 158 28.45 24.02 18.40
C LYS A 158 27.95 23.21 17.19
N THR A 159 28.83 22.45 16.54
CA THR A 159 28.45 21.58 15.41
C THR A 159 27.46 20.49 15.84
N PHE A 160 27.72 19.84 16.97
CA PHE A 160 26.82 18.81 17.50
C PHE A 160 25.48 19.39 17.96
N GLU A 161 25.48 20.58 18.55
CA GLU A 161 24.24 21.28 18.94
C GLU A 161 23.33 21.54 17.71
N ILE A 162 23.90 22.06 16.63
CA ILE A 162 23.17 22.33 15.38
C ILE A 162 22.63 21.02 14.76
N MET A 163 23.46 19.97 14.74
CA MET A 163 23.04 18.67 14.25
C MET A 163 21.91 18.07 15.10
N GLY A 164 21.98 18.23 16.43
CA GLY A 164 20.94 17.82 17.36
C GLY A 164 19.60 18.52 17.07
N LYS A 165 19.61 19.84 16.94
CA LYS A 165 18.42 20.64 16.57
C LYS A 165 17.80 20.19 15.24
N LYS A 166 18.63 19.88 14.25
CA LYS A 166 18.18 19.35 12.95
C LYS A 166 17.52 17.97 13.06
N LEU A 167 18.10 17.05 13.83
CA LEU A 167 17.52 15.73 14.03
C LEU A 167 16.21 15.80 14.82
N GLU A 168 16.14 16.68 15.82
CA GLU A 168 14.92 16.89 16.60
C GLU A 168 13.75 17.42 15.74
N SER A 169 14.02 18.37 14.83
CA SER A 169 12.98 18.87 13.92
C SER A 169 12.50 17.80 12.93
N GLN A 170 13.42 16.97 12.40
CA GLN A 170 13.06 15.84 11.54
C GLN A 170 12.23 14.79 12.28
N LEU A 171 12.54 14.51 13.55
CA LEU A 171 11.77 13.61 14.39
C LEU A 171 10.34 14.13 14.58
N LYS A 172 10.16 15.40 14.95
CA LYS A 172 8.83 16.03 15.12
C LYS A 172 7.99 16.00 13.84
N LEU A 173 8.62 16.21 12.68
CA LEU A 173 7.95 16.10 11.38
C LEU A 173 7.46 14.68 11.11
N LYS A 174 8.31 13.67 11.37
CA LYS A 174 7.95 12.26 11.21
C LYS A 174 6.88 11.81 12.21
N GLU A 175 6.90 12.30 13.44
CA GLU A 175 5.86 12.08 14.44
C GLU A 175 4.49 12.56 13.94
N SER A 176 4.46 13.76 13.35
CA SER A 176 3.24 14.35 12.77
C SER A 176 2.73 13.56 11.57
N GLU A 177 3.63 13.08 10.71
CA GLU A 177 3.29 12.19 9.58
C GLU A 177 2.69 10.86 10.06
N ILE A 178 3.24 10.27 11.13
CA ILE A 178 2.70 9.05 11.74
C ILE A 178 1.29 9.28 12.29
N ILE A 179 1.06 10.40 12.99
CA ILE A 179 -0.26 10.76 13.53
C ILE A 179 -1.27 10.89 12.38
N PHE A 180 -0.92 11.63 11.33
CA PHE A 180 -1.77 11.82 10.14
C PHE A 180 -2.12 10.48 9.46
N LEU A 181 -1.13 9.61 9.25
CA LEU A 181 -1.36 8.30 8.63
C LEU A 181 -2.23 7.38 9.49
N ARG A 182 -2.07 7.43 10.82
CA ARG A 182 -2.94 6.68 11.75
C ARG A 182 -4.38 7.15 11.69
N GLU A 183 -4.62 8.46 11.59
CA GLU A 183 -5.96 9.02 11.43
C GLU A 183 -6.60 8.59 10.12
N LYS A 184 -5.85 8.64 9.00
CA LYS A 184 -6.30 8.13 7.69
C LYS A 184 -6.66 6.65 7.73
N LEU A 185 -5.87 5.84 8.44
CA LEU A 185 -6.14 4.41 8.61
C LEU A 185 -7.42 4.17 9.42
N ASP A 186 -7.64 4.93 10.50
CA ASP A 186 -8.85 4.83 11.31
C ASP A 186 -10.10 5.27 10.53
N GLU A 187 -10.01 6.34 9.74
CA GLU A 187 -11.06 6.79 8.83
C GLU A 187 -11.45 5.69 7.82
N SER A 188 -10.47 5.09 7.15
CA SER A 188 -10.69 3.98 6.21
C SER A 188 -11.27 2.75 6.90
N ASN A 189 -10.83 2.42 8.12
CA ASN A 189 -11.36 1.31 8.89
C ASN A 189 -12.80 1.54 9.33
N LYS A 190 -13.16 2.76 9.72
CA LYS A 190 -14.56 3.14 10.01
C LYS A 190 -15.43 2.97 8.76
N HIS A 191 -14.95 3.41 7.60
CA HIS A 191 -15.66 3.21 6.33
C HIS A 191 -15.86 1.71 6.02
N ASN A 192 -14.82 0.89 6.14
CA ASN A 192 -14.91 -0.56 5.96
C ASN A 192 -15.89 -1.23 6.94
N ARG A 193 -15.90 -0.81 8.22
CA ARG A 193 -16.88 -1.30 9.20
C ARG A 193 -18.32 -0.93 8.81
N LEU A 194 -18.54 0.29 8.31
CA LEU A 194 -19.85 0.70 7.82
C LEU A 194 -20.28 -0.11 6.59
N LEU A 195 -19.38 -0.30 5.63
CA LEU A 195 -19.61 -1.17 4.47
C LEU A 195 -19.96 -2.60 4.89
N GLY A 196 -19.20 -3.18 5.83
CA GLY A 196 -19.48 -4.50 6.39
C GLY A 196 -20.84 -4.58 7.09
N LYS A 197 -21.23 -3.56 7.87
CA LYS A 197 -22.58 -3.49 8.47
C LYS A 197 -23.68 -3.47 7.41
N ARG A 198 -23.54 -2.67 6.36
CA ARG A 198 -24.53 -2.62 5.25
C ARG A 198 -24.62 -3.96 4.52
N LEU A 199 -23.49 -4.62 4.29
CA LEU A 199 -23.44 -5.93 3.65
C LEU A 199 -24.16 -6.99 4.51
N ASN A 200 -23.89 -6.98 5.82
CA ASN A 200 -24.51 -7.91 6.78
C ASN A 200 -26.02 -7.65 6.97
N GLN A 201 -26.44 -6.38 6.98
CA GLN A 201 -27.86 -5.99 7.05
C GLN A 201 -28.64 -6.34 5.78
N SER A 202 -28.02 -6.20 4.61
CA SER A 202 -28.57 -6.71 3.35
C SER A 202 -28.59 -8.25 3.30
N GLY A 203 -27.89 -8.90 4.25
CA GLY A 203 -27.63 -10.33 4.31
C GLY A 203 -28.76 -11.18 4.90
N GLN A 204 -29.58 -10.62 5.79
CA GLN A 204 -30.36 -11.43 6.72
C GLN A 204 -31.84 -11.53 6.30
N LEU A 205 -32.23 -12.72 5.82
CA LEU A 205 -33.60 -13.11 5.46
C LEU A 205 -34.46 -13.37 6.73
N PHE A 206 -34.46 -12.46 7.71
CA PHE A 206 -35.25 -12.62 8.95
C PHE A 206 -36.74 -12.86 8.70
N VAL A 207 -37.27 -12.36 7.56
CA VAL A 207 -38.68 -12.52 7.17
C VAL A 207 -39.05 -13.98 6.86
N LEU A 208 -38.06 -14.86 6.58
CA LEU A 208 -38.29 -16.26 6.19
C LEU A 208 -37.89 -17.27 7.28
N ASP A 209 -37.69 -16.83 8.54
CA ASP A 209 -37.20 -17.73 9.58
C ASP A 209 -38.15 -18.87 9.97
N ASN A 210 -39.44 -18.70 9.70
CA ASN A 210 -40.51 -19.68 9.98
C ASN A 210 -41.21 -20.19 8.69
N LEU A 211 -40.47 -20.38 7.59
CA LEU A 211 -41.07 -21.01 6.40
C LEU A 211 -41.43 -22.48 6.69
N GLN A 212 -42.71 -22.76 6.83
CA GLN A 212 -43.28 -24.08 6.64
C GLN A 212 -43.70 -24.21 5.17
N LEU A 213 -43.56 -25.39 4.55
CA LEU A 213 -43.92 -25.67 3.16
C LEU A 213 -45.36 -25.22 2.81
N SER A 214 -46.25 -25.19 3.81
CA SER A 214 -47.64 -24.74 3.74
C SER A 214 -47.86 -23.21 3.73
N SER A 215 -46.83 -22.39 3.97
CA SER A 215 -46.94 -20.91 4.01
C SER A 215 -46.21 -20.18 2.90
N LEU A 216 -45.69 -20.89 1.89
CA LEU A 216 -45.04 -20.28 0.73
C LEU A 216 -46.04 -19.46 -0.08
N THR A 217 -45.92 -18.14 -0.02
CA THR A 217 -46.73 -17.23 -0.83
C THR A 217 -45.92 -16.59 -1.95
N PRO A 218 -46.56 -16.16 -3.05
CA PRO A 218 -45.89 -15.40 -4.10
C PRO A 218 -45.17 -14.14 -3.60
N SER A 219 -45.62 -13.52 -2.50
CA SER A 219 -44.96 -12.35 -1.91
C SER A 219 -43.62 -12.70 -1.26
N ASN A 220 -43.48 -13.91 -0.68
CA ASN A 220 -42.18 -14.41 -0.21
C ASN A 220 -41.19 -14.51 -1.38
N PHE A 221 -41.65 -15.04 -2.51
CA PHE A 221 -40.83 -15.13 -3.71
C PHE A 221 -40.44 -13.74 -4.25
N SER A 222 -41.38 -12.80 -4.35
CA SER A 222 -41.08 -11.41 -4.74
C SER A 222 -40.06 -10.75 -3.81
N THR A 223 -40.10 -11.05 -2.51
CA THR A 223 -39.12 -10.53 -1.53
C THR A 223 -37.72 -11.08 -1.79
N VAL A 224 -37.59 -12.40 -2.00
CA VAL A 224 -36.30 -13.03 -2.30
C VAL A 224 -35.78 -12.59 -3.68
N LEU A 225 -36.67 -12.44 -4.66
CA LEU A 225 -36.33 -11.90 -5.98
C LEU A 225 -35.82 -10.46 -5.85
N GLY A 226 -36.49 -9.60 -5.10
CA GLY A 226 -36.05 -8.23 -4.86
C GLY A 226 -34.66 -8.15 -4.21
N GLN A 227 -34.35 -9.04 -3.25
CA GLN A 227 -33.00 -9.15 -2.68
C GLN A 227 -31.98 -9.67 -3.70
N THR A 228 -32.38 -10.60 -4.56
CA THR A 228 -31.54 -11.13 -5.64
C THR A 228 -31.16 -10.03 -6.62
N VAL A 229 -32.14 -9.26 -7.09
CA VAL A 229 -31.93 -8.11 -7.98
C VAL A 229 -31.03 -7.06 -7.32
N LYS A 230 -31.24 -6.74 -6.04
CA LYS A 230 -30.36 -5.81 -5.30
C LYS A 230 -28.90 -6.29 -5.26
N SER A 231 -28.68 -7.59 -5.03
CA SER A 231 -27.33 -8.16 -5.00
C SER A 231 -26.68 -8.17 -6.39
N ILE A 232 -27.45 -8.50 -7.44
CA ILE A 232 -27.02 -8.39 -8.84
C ILE A 232 -26.58 -6.96 -9.16
N ARG A 233 -27.41 -5.95 -8.87
CA ARG A 233 -27.08 -4.53 -9.08
C ARG A 233 -25.84 -4.10 -8.31
N SER A 234 -25.62 -4.63 -7.10
CA SER A 234 -24.41 -4.36 -6.33
C SER A 234 -23.16 -4.93 -7.02
N PHE A 235 -23.24 -6.15 -7.56
CA PHE A 235 -22.13 -6.75 -8.30
C PHE A 235 -21.89 -6.06 -9.64
N VAL A 236 -22.95 -5.65 -10.36
CA VAL A 236 -22.84 -4.87 -11.60
C VAL A 236 -22.12 -3.54 -11.37
N ARG A 237 -22.44 -2.83 -10.29
CA ARG A 237 -21.72 -1.60 -9.93
C ARG A 237 -20.23 -1.85 -9.70
N LEU A 238 -19.89 -2.87 -8.92
CA LEU A 238 -18.49 -3.24 -8.72
C LEU A 238 -17.80 -3.59 -10.05
N MET A 239 -18.44 -4.41 -10.90
CA MET A 239 -17.89 -4.77 -12.20
C MET A 239 -17.64 -3.54 -13.07
N LEU A 240 -18.56 -2.59 -13.10
CA LEU A 240 -18.39 -1.33 -13.83
C LEU A 240 -17.24 -0.47 -13.27
N ASP A 241 -17.04 -0.46 -11.95
CA ASP A 241 -15.94 0.27 -11.32
C ASP A 241 -14.58 -0.38 -11.65
N GLU A 242 -14.50 -1.71 -11.68
CA GLU A 242 -13.31 -2.45 -12.15
C GLU A 242 -13.04 -2.19 -13.64
N MET A 243 -14.07 -2.17 -14.48
CA MET A 243 -13.96 -1.84 -15.91
C MET A 243 -13.41 -0.42 -16.12
N LYS A 244 -13.92 0.56 -15.38
CA LYS A 244 -13.42 1.95 -15.42
C LYS A 244 -11.98 2.05 -14.94
N SER A 245 -11.63 1.32 -13.88
CA SER A 245 -10.27 1.30 -13.33
C SER A 245 -9.27 0.64 -14.28
N ALA A 246 -9.74 -0.24 -15.16
CA ALA A 246 -8.96 -0.87 -16.22
C ALA A 246 -9.05 -0.14 -17.57
N ASP A 247 -9.54 1.10 -17.61
CA ASP A 247 -9.68 1.95 -18.80
C ASP A 247 -10.53 1.34 -19.94
N TRP A 248 -11.56 0.55 -19.60
CA TRP A 248 -12.49 0.01 -20.60
C TRP A 248 -13.42 1.09 -21.16
N ASP A 249 -13.66 1.05 -22.47
CA ASP A 249 -14.78 1.79 -23.08
C ASP A 249 -16.11 1.09 -22.76
N ILE A 250 -16.83 1.67 -21.79
CA ILE A 250 -18.14 1.18 -21.33
C ILE A 250 -19.18 1.21 -22.46
N ASN A 251 -19.10 2.16 -23.40
CA ASN A 251 -20.04 2.25 -24.52
C ASN A 251 -19.82 1.11 -25.52
N ALA A 252 -18.56 0.83 -25.85
CA ALA A 252 -18.19 -0.29 -26.69
C ALA A 252 -18.56 -1.63 -26.03
N ALA A 253 -18.30 -1.77 -24.72
CA ALA A 253 -18.68 -2.95 -23.95
C ALA A 253 -20.21 -3.17 -23.94
N ALA A 254 -21.01 -2.14 -23.65
CA ALA A 254 -22.47 -2.24 -23.70
C ALA A 254 -22.97 -2.63 -25.11
N SER A 255 -22.41 -2.02 -26.16
CA SER A 255 -22.74 -2.32 -27.55
C SER A 255 -22.36 -3.74 -27.97
N SER A 256 -21.34 -4.34 -27.33
CA SER A 256 -20.95 -5.74 -27.57
C SER A 256 -21.93 -6.74 -26.95
N ILE A 257 -22.62 -6.34 -25.87
CA ILE A 257 -23.63 -7.16 -25.19
C ILE A 257 -24.98 -7.04 -25.91
N GLU A 258 -25.46 -5.82 -26.15
CA GLU A 258 -26.72 -5.55 -26.83
C GLU A 258 -26.50 -4.56 -27.99
N GLN A 259 -26.63 -5.05 -29.21
CA GLN A 259 -26.39 -4.25 -30.41
C GLN A 259 -27.59 -3.39 -30.79
N GLY A 260 -27.34 -2.15 -31.23
CA GLY A 260 -28.34 -1.28 -31.84
C GLY A 260 -29.39 -0.72 -30.87
N VAL A 261 -29.04 -0.60 -29.58
CA VAL A 261 -29.90 0.04 -28.56
C VAL A 261 -29.65 1.55 -28.55
N VAL A 262 -30.72 2.33 -28.55
CA VAL A 262 -30.67 3.78 -28.30
C VAL A 262 -31.08 3.99 -26.85
N TYR A 263 -30.13 4.43 -26.01
CA TYR A 263 -30.40 4.68 -24.60
C TYR A 263 -30.97 6.08 -24.40
N TRP A 264 -31.96 6.21 -23.51
CA TRP A 264 -32.55 7.49 -23.11
C TRP A 264 -31.55 8.34 -22.34
N LYS A 265 -30.80 7.72 -21.42
CA LYS A 265 -29.71 8.35 -20.67
C LYS A 265 -28.39 7.64 -20.89
N ALA A 266 -27.29 8.38 -20.74
CA ALA A 266 -25.96 7.78 -20.80
C ALA A 266 -25.76 6.70 -19.71
N ASP A 267 -26.35 6.90 -18.54
CA ASP A 267 -26.26 6.02 -17.37
C ASP A 267 -27.09 4.74 -17.51
N ASP A 268 -28.10 4.72 -18.38
CA ASP A 268 -28.96 3.55 -18.61
C ASP A 268 -28.20 2.35 -19.18
N LYS A 269 -26.98 2.57 -19.69
CA LYS A 269 -26.09 1.47 -20.12
C LYS A 269 -25.82 0.48 -18.99
N CYS A 270 -25.93 0.89 -17.72
CA CYS A 270 -25.83 -0.03 -16.59
C CYS A 270 -26.85 -1.18 -16.67
N PHE A 271 -28.05 -0.94 -17.22
CA PHE A 271 -29.07 -1.98 -17.40
C PHE A 271 -28.66 -3.06 -18.40
N THR A 272 -27.78 -2.76 -19.35
CA THR A 272 -27.23 -3.77 -20.28
C THR A 272 -26.31 -4.74 -19.57
N PHE A 273 -25.49 -4.25 -18.63
CA PHE A 273 -24.68 -5.11 -17.77
C PHE A 273 -25.54 -5.90 -16.79
N GLU A 274 -26.58 -5.28 -16.21
CA GLU A 274 -27.55 -5.99 -15.38
C GLU A 274 -28.24 -7.11 -16.16
N SER A 275 -28.68 -6.84 -17.40
CA SER A 275 -29.25 -7.84 -18.31
C SER A 275 -28.28 -8.99 -18.60
N PHE A 276 -27.00 -8.68 -18.90
CA PHE A 276 -25.97 -9.69 -19.11
C PHE A 276 -25.78 -10.60 -17.89
N ILE A 277 -25.63 -10.01 -16.70
CA ILE A 277 -25.45 -10.76 -15.46
C ILE A 277 -26.70 -11.60 -15.15
N CYS A 278 -27.90 -11.03 -15.27
CA CYS A 278 -29.15 -11.77 -15.12
C CYS A 278 -29.20 -12.95 -16.10
N ARG A 279 -28.91 -12.73 -17.39
CA ARG A 279 -28.93 -13.77 -18.41
C ARG A 279 -28.00 -14.93 -18.06
N GLU A 280 -26.76 -14.65 -17.67
CA GLU A 280 -25.80 -15.71 -17.30
C GLU A 280 -26.16 -16.38 -15.97
N MET A 281 -26.56 -15.63 -14.95
CA MET A 281 -26.91 -16.18 -13.64
C MET A 281 -28.18 -17.04 -13.68
N PHE A 282 -29.21 -16.62 -14.42
CA PHE A 282 -30.48 -17.35 -14.57
C PHE A 282 -30.47 -18.38 -15.71
N LYS A 283 -29.36 -18.52 -16.46
CA LYS A 283 -29.24 -19.54 -17.51
C LYS A 283 -29.51 -20.94 -16.94
N ALA A 284 -30.44 -21.67 -17.56
CA ALA A 284 -30.95 -22.99 -17.14
C ALA A 284 -31.76 -23.02 -15.83
N PHE A 285 -32.30 -21.88 -15.38
CA PHE A 285 -33.11 -21.81 -14.14
C PHE A 285 -34.38 -22.70 -14.17
N HIS A 286 -34.94 -22.97 -15.35
CA HIS A 286 -36.11 -23.87 -15.49
C HIS A 286 -35.76 -25.36 -15.29
N HIS A 287 -34.47 -25.71 -15.14
CA HIS A 287 -34.05 -27.08 -14.89
C HIS A 287 -33.59 -27.24 -13.43
N PRO A 288 -33.90 -28.39 -12.79
CA PRO A 288 -33.38 -28.70 -11.46
C PRO A 288 -31.86 -28.53 -11.41
N TYR A 289 -31.39 -27.81 -10.40
CA TYR A 289 -29.98 -27.52 -10.18
C TYR A 289 -29.26 -26.91 -11.41
N PHE A 290 -29.94 -26.10 -12.22
CA PHE A 290 -29.34 -25.45 -13.40
C PHE A 290 -28.69 -26.42 -14.40
N SER A 291 -29.19 -27.67 -14.47
CA SER A 291 -28.62 -28.74 -15.30
C SER A 291 -27.15 -29.11 -14.97
N LEU A 292 -26.67 -28.84 -13.75
CA LEU A 292 -25.30 -29.14 -13.33
C LEU A 292 -24.90 -30.62 -13.44
N TYR A 293 -25.88 -31.53 -13.46
CA TYR A 293 -25.69 -32.98 -13.53
C TYR A 293 -26.15 -33.60 -14.86
N GLY A 294 -26.55 -32.78 -15.85
CA GLY A 294 -27.16 -33.29 -17.09
C GLY A 294 -28.38 -34.17 -16.82
N ASN A 295 -28.56 -35.23 -17.61
CA ASN A 295 -29.72 -36.13 -17.55
C ASN A 295 -29.68 -37.13 -16.38
N SER A 296 -28.68 -37.08 -15.49
CA SER A 296 -28.44 -38.12 -14.48
C SER A 296 -29.23 -37.94 -13.17
N ILE A 297 -30.32 -37.17 -13.16
CA ILE A 297 -31.09 -36.87 -11.95
C ILE A 297 -32.28 -37.84 -11.84
N SER A 298 -32.22 -38.75 -10.86
CA SER A 298 -33.34 -39.63 -10.47
C SER A 298 -34.55 -38.82 -9.96
N GLU A 299 -35.77 -39.27 -10.29
CA GLU A 299 -37.05 -38.63 -9.93
C GLU A 299 -37.20 -38.36 -8.43
N GLY A 300 -36.64 -39.20 -7.56
CA GLY A 300 -36.67 -38.99 -6.10
C GLY A 300 -35.94 -37.73 -5.60
N LYS A 301 -35.10 -37.09 -6.43
CA LYS A 301 -34.39 -35.83 -6.09
C LYS A 301 -35.13 -34.56 -6.52
N ARG A 302 -36.34 -34.69 -7.08
CA ARG A 302 -37.20 -33.58 -7.51
C ARG A 302 -38.27 -33.20 -6.47
N LEU A 303 -38.28 -33.84 -5.31
CA LEU A 303 -39.25 -33.52 -4.25
C LEU A 303 -39.05 -32.07 -3.76
N PRO A 304 -40.10 -31.24 -3.69
CA PRO A 304 -40.03 -29.86 -3.21
C PRO A 304 -39.36 -29.72 -1.83
N GLN A 305 -39.53 -30.71 -0.97
CA GLN A 305 -38.87 -30.78 0.34
C GLN A 305 -37.33 -30.68 0.25
N VAL A 306 -36.71 -31.33 -0.73
CA VAL A 306 -35.24 -31.29 -0.91
C VAL A 306 -34.76 -29.87 -1.21
N PHE A 307 -35.56 -29.09 -1.94
CA PHE A 307 -35.24 -27.69 -2.23
C PHE A 307 -35.47 -26.78 -1.02
N ILE A 308 -36.48 -27.06 -0.18
CA ILE A 308 -36.64 -26.37 1.11
C ILE A 308 -35.46 -26.64 2.04
N ASP A 309 -35.05 -27.90 2.20
CA ASP A 309 -33.95 -28.25 3.10
C ASP A 309 -32.66 -27.52 2.69
N ARG A 310 -32.41 -27.42 1.38
CA ARG A 310 -31.27 -26.68 0.82
C ARG A 310 -31.41 -25.17 0.99
N PHE A 311 -32.62 -24.63 0.87
CA PHE A 311 -32.89 -23.23 1.16
C PHE A 311 -32.55 -22.92 2.62
N MET A 312 -33.02 -23.77 3.54
CA MET A 312 -32.79 -23.63 4.98
C MET A 312 -31.31 -23.81 5.35
N GLU A 313 -30.60 -24.74 4.69
CA GLU A 313 -29.16 -24.92 4.86
C GLU A 313 -28.38 -23.65 4.50
N MET A 314 -28.78 -22.94 3.45
CA MET A 314 -28.01 -21.83 2.89
C MET A 314 -28.45 -20.44 3.35
N LYS A 315 -29.70 -20.25 3.82
CA LYS A 315 -30.26 -18.91 4.07
C LYS A 315 -29.41 -18.07 5.02
N SER A 316 -28.94 -18.65 6.13
CA SER A 316 -28.28 -17.93 7.23
C SER A 316 -26.77 -18.13 7.29
N VAL A 317 -26.21 -19.02 6.48
CA VAL A 317 -24.77 -19.32 6.49
C VAL A 317 -24.01 -18.30 5.64
N LYS A 318 -22.84 -17.85 6.10
CA LYS A 318 -21.97 -17.00 5.30
C LYS A 318 -21.35 -17.81 4.16
N VAL A 319 -21.33 -17.23 2.96
CA VAL A 319 -20.93 -17.96 1.74
C VAL A 319 -19.48 -18.46 1.82
N GLY A 320 -18.55 -17.61 2.26
CA GLY A 320 -17.13 -17.99 2.38
C GLY A 320 -16.92 -19.18 3.32
N GLU A 321 -17.55 -19.16 4.50
CA GLU A 321 -17.50 -20.25 5.49
C GLU A 321 -18.10 -21.55 4.91
N TYR A 322 -19.25 -21.45 4.23
CA TYR A 322 -19.89 -22.61 3.59
C TYR A 322 -19.01 -23.25 2.52
N LEU A 323 -18.41 -22.43 1.64
CA LEU A 323 -17.55 -22.89 0.56
C LEU A 323 -16.24 -23.50 1.08
N ALA A 324 -15.70 -23.00 2.19
CA ALA A 324 -14.53 -23.58 2.84
C ALA A 324 -14.83 -24.99 3.41
N VAL A 325 -16.00 -25.18 4.04
CA VAL A 325 -16.40 -26.47 4.62
C VAL A 325 -16.86 -27.47 3.55
N LYS A 326 -17.58 -27.01 2.52
CA LYS A 326 -18.17 -27.87 1.47
C LYS A 326 -17.80 -27.42 0.05
N PRO A 327 -16.50 -27.48 -0.33
CA PRO A 327 -16.01 -26.94 -1.60
C PRO A 327 -16.52 -27.67 -2.85
N LYS A 328 -17.05 -28.91 -2.71
CA LYS A 328 -17.59 -29.71 -3.81
C LYS A 328 -19.12 -29.88 -3.75
N SER A 329 -19.81 -29.09 -2.92
CA SER A 329 -21.28 -29.07 -2.84
C SER A 329 -21.93 -28.69 -4.16
N THR A 330 -23.25 -28.93 -4.29
CA THR A 330 -24.02 -28.48 -5.46
C THR A 330 -23.94 -26.97 -5.65
N PHE A 331 -23.99 -26.22 -4.54
CA PHE A 331 -23.88 -24.77 -4.56
C PHE A 331 -22.46 -24.33 -4.97
N ALA A 332 -21.41 -24.98 -4.47
CA ALA A 332 -20.05 -24.69 -4.89
C ALA A 332 -19.84 -24.96 -6.41
N LYS A 333 -20.42 -26.04 -6.94
CA LYS A 333 -20.43 -26.33 -8.39
C LYS A 333 -21.20 -25.27 -9.19
N PHE A 334 -22.34 -24.80 -8.66
CA PHE A 334 -23.09 -23.68 -9.23
C PHE A 334 -22.22 -22.42 -9.30
N CYS A 335 -21.62 -22.00 -8.18
CA CYS A 335 -20.75 -20.83 -8.10
C CYS A 335 -19.59 -20.92 -9.10
N ARG A 336 -18.89 -22.06 -9.15
CA ARG A 336 -17.82 -22.30 -10.13
C ARG A 336 -18.32 -22.12 -11.56
N THR A 337 -19.41 -22.79 -11.91
CA THR A 337 -19.95 -22.75 -13.28
C THR A 337 -20.37 -21.33 -13.67
N LYS A 338 -21.08 -20.63 -12.78
CA LYS A 338 -21.54 -19.26 -13.03
C LYS A 338 -20.40 -18.25 -13.08
N TYR A 339 -19.38 -18.39 -12.22
CA TYR A 339 -18.22 -17.49 -12.24
C TYR A 339 -17.52 -17.55 -13.60
N LEU A 340 -17.29 -18.77 -14.10
CA LEU A 340 -16.60 -18.98 -15.38
C LEU A 340 -17.42 -18.51 -16.60
N GLN A 341 -18.75 -18.40 -16.47
CA GLN A 341 -19.67 -17.87 -17.48
C GLN A 341 -19.73 -16.33 -17.44
N VAL A 342 -19.85 -15.77 -16.24
CA VAL A 342 -19.97 -14.32 -16.00
C VAL A 342 -18.64 -13.61 -16.24
N VAL A 343 -17.53 -14.18 -15.76
CA VAL A 343 -16.21 -13.55 -15.79
C VAL A 343 -15.35 -14.19 -16.88
N HIS A 344 -15.32 -13.53 -18.03
CA HIS A 344 -14.49 -13.93 -19.16
C HIS A 344 -12.98 -13.76 -18.82
N PRO A 345 -12.08 -14.66 -19.29
CA PRO A 345 -10.65 -14.56 -19.01
C PRO A 345 -10.03 -13.19 -19.34
N ARG A 346 -10.50 -12.54 -20.42
CA ARG A 346 -10.05 -11.18 -20.78
C ARG A 346 -10.47 -10.11 -19.77
N MET A 347 -11.66 -10.25 -19.17
CA MET A 347 -12.08 -9.34 -18.09
C MET A 347 -11.18 -9.52 -16.87
N GLU A 348 -10.96 -10.76 -16.47
CA GLU A 348 -10.14 -11.09 -15.31
C GLU A 348 -8.69 -10.64 -15.45
N SER A 349 -8.08 -10.91 -16.62
CA SER A 349 -6.72 -10.43 -16.93
C SER A 349 -6.65 -8.91 -16.91
N SER A 350 -7.72 -8.23 -17.32
CA SER A 350 -7.76 -6.76 -17.32
C SER A 350 -7.97 -6.16 -15.94
N PHE A 351 -8.81 -6.79 -15.09
CA PHE A 351 -9.12 -6.28 -13.75
C PHE A 351 -7.97 -6.58 -12.77
N PHE A 352 -7.37 -7.76 -12.87
CA PHE A 352 -6.42 -8.26 -11.86
C PHE A 352 -5.00 -8.48 -12.39
N GLY A 353 -4.76 -8.34 -13.70
CA GLY A 353 -3.45 -8.58 -14.32
C GLY A 353 -3.04 -10.04 -14.43
N ASN A 354 -3.90 -10.99 -14.03
CA ASN A 354 -3.64 -12.44 -14.06
C ASN A 354 -4.96 -13.23 -14.05
N LEU A 355 -4.88 -14.57 -14.10
CA LEU A 355 -6.02 -15.51 -14.08
C LEU A 355 -6.09 -16.34 -12.79
N SER A 356 -5.47 -15.85 -11.70
CA SER A 356 -5.36 -16.62 -10.45
C SER A 356 -6.71 -16.97 -9.84
N ASN A 357 -7.70 -16.07 -9.93
CA ASN A 357 -9.04 -16.31 -9.40
C ASN A 357 -9.71 -17.47 -10.13
N ARG A 358 -9.63 -17.51 -11.46
CA ARG A 358 -10.15 -18.59 -12.30
C ARG A 358 -9.42 -19.91 -12.07
N ASP A 359 -8.10 -19.89 -11.89
CA ASP A 359 -7.33 -21.11 -11.60
C ASP A 359 -7.71 -21.70 -10.23
N MET A 360 -7.89 -20.86 -9.22
CA MET A 360 -8.42 -21.25 -7.92
C MET A 360 -9.82 -21.84 -8.05
N VAL A 361 -10.75 -21.12 -8.71
CA VAL A 361 -12.14 -21.55 -8.92
C VAL A 361 -12.22 -22.87 -9.68
N ASN A 362 -11.34 -23.07 -10.67
CA ASN A 362 -11.22 -24.35 -11.39
C ASN A 362 -10.81 -25.50 -10.48
N SER A 363 -9.95 -25.23 -9.50
CA SER A 363 -9.41 -26.19 -8.53
C SER A 363 -10.31 -26.40 -7.31
N TYR A 364 -11.57 -25.90 -7.32
CA TYR A 364 -12.49 -25.91 -6.18
C TYR A 364 -11.94 -25.15 -4.95
N GLN A 365 -11.08 -24.16 -5.20
CA GLN A 365 -10.65 -23.17 -4.22
C GLN A 365 -11.34 -21.85 -4.51
N PHE A 366 -11.61 -21.07 -3.48
CA PHE A 366 -12.41 -19.86 -3.61
C PHE A 366 -11.58 -18.64 -3.18
N PRO A 367 -11.36 -17.66 -4.08
CA PRO A 367 -10.56 -16.48 -3.77
C PRO A 367 -11.16 -15.66 -2.64
N ASP A 368 -10.31 -15.21 -1.72
CA ASP A 368 -10.70 -14.27 -0.67
C ASP A 368 -10.48 -12.82 -1.16
N THR A 369 -11.32 -12.39 -2.11
CA THR A 369 -11.29 -11.03 -2.68
C THR A 369 -12.66 -10.38 -2.60
N MET A 370 -12.71 -9.05 -2.54
CA MET A 370 -13.99 -8.30 -2.53
C MET A 370 -14.84 -8.62 -3.76
N PHE A 371 -14.20 -8.73 -4.93
CA PHE A 371 -14.87 -9.09 -6.18
C PHE A 371 -15.53 -10.47 -6.10
N PHE A 372 -14.79 -11.47 -5.60
CA PHE A 372 -15.33 -12.82 -5.46
C PHE A 372 -16.38 -12.92 -4.34
N ALA A 373 -16.23 -12.16 -3.25
CA ALA A 373 -17.20 -12.08 -2.17
C ALA A 373 -18.55 -11.52 -2.66
N LEU A 374 -18.54 -10.42 -3.42
CA LEU A 374 -19.77 -9.85 -3.98
C LEU A 374 -20.38 -10.76 -5.07
N PHE A 375 -19.57 -11.40 -5.90
CA PHE A 375 -20.04 -12.42 -6.84
C PHE A 375 -20.73 -13.58 -6.12
N THR A 376 -20.13 -14.13 -5.06
CA THR A 376 -20.66 -15.29 -4.36
C THR A 376 -21.90 -14.96 -3.52
N GLU A 377 -22.02 -13.73 -3.00
CA GLU A 377 -23.25 -13.25 -2.37
C GLU A 377 -24.39 -13.19 -3.39
N MET A 378 -24.14 -12.63 -4.58
CA MET A 378 -25.10 -12.66 -5.69
C MET A 378 -25.48 -14.09 -6.07
N ALA A 379 -24.50 -14.98 -6.22
CA ALA A 379 -24.73 -16.39 -6.53
C ALA A 379 -25.58 -17.09 -5.46
N LYS A 380 -25.35 -16.81 -4.17
CA LYS A 380 -26.19 -17.31 -3.08
C LYS A 380 -27.64 -16.85 -3.24
N ARG A 381 -27.89 -15.58 -3.54
CA ARG A 381 -29.26 -15.06 -3.71
C ARG A 381 -29.99 -15.75 -4.86
N VAL A 382 -29.33 -15.91 -6.01
CA VAL A 382 -29.87 -16.63 -7.17
C VAL A 382 -30.14 -18.10 -6.83
N TRP A 383 -29.23 -18.75 -6.10
CA TRP A 383 -29.41 -20.13 -5.66
C TRP A 383 -30.59 -20.31 -4.71
N LEU A 384 -30.75 -19.40 -3.74
CA LEU A 384 -31.89 -19.41 -2.82
C LEU A 384 -33.22 -19.19 -3.56
N LEU A 385 -33.24 -18.26 -4.52
CA LEU A 385 -34.40 -18.02 -5.37
C LEU A 385 -34.75 -19.26 -6.21
N HIS A 386 -33.75 -19.98 -6.72
CA HIS A 386 -33.92 -21.26 -7.42
C HIS A 386 -34.50 -22.34 -6.52
N CYS A 387 -33.96 -22.51 -5.31
CA CYS A 387 -34.54 -23.42 -4.34
C CYS A 387 -35.99 -23.08 -4.03
N LEU A 388 -36.32 -21.80 -3.90
CA LEU A 388 -37.69 -21.36 -3.66
C LEU A 388 -38.61 -21.66 -4.85
N ALA A 389 -38.14 -21.47 -6.09
CA ALA A 389 -38.92 -21.75 -7.30
C ALA A 389 -39.37 -23.21 -7.38
N PHE A 390 -38.48 -24.14 -7.04
CA PHE A 390 -38.74 -25.58 -7.05
C PHE A 390 -39.42 -26.08 -5.75
N ALA A 391 -39.57 -25.24 -4.74
CA ALA A 391 -40.31 -25.58 -3.53
C ALA A 391 -41.84 -25.40 -3.69
N PHE A 392 -42.29 -24.66 -4.72
CA PHE A 392 -43.70 -24.52 -5.02
C PHE A 392 -44.26 -25.75 -5.75
N GLU A 393 -45.54 -26.05 -5.52
CA GLU A 393 -46.30 -27.04 -6.28
C GLU A 393 -47.53 -26.36 -6.94
N PRO A 394 -47.59 -26.24 -8.28
CA PRO A 394 -46.51 -26.51 -9.25
C PRO A 394 -45.33 -25.54 -9.14
N GLU A 395 -44.16 -25.94 -9.66
CA GLU A 395 -42.91 -25.17 -9.62
C GLU A 395 -43.09 -23.79 -10.28
N ALA A 396 -42.43 -22.77 -9.74
CA ALA A 396 -42.41 -21.44 -10.34
C ALA A 396 -41.67 -21.47 -11.67
N SER A 397 -42.28 -20.87 -12.70
CA SER A 397 -41.68 -20.79 -14.03
C SER A 397 -41.07 -19.41 -14.28
N ILE A 398 -39.95 -19.38 -14.99
CA ILE A 398 -39.23 -18.17 -15.40
C ILE A 398 -39.57 -17.84 -16.86
N PHE A 399 -39.73 -16.55 -17.19
CA PHE A 399 -39.91 -16.09 -18.57
C PHE A 399 -39.08 -14.84 -18.86
N GLN A 400 -38.75 -14.64 -20.13
CA GLN A 400 -38.04 -13.47 -20.64
C GLN A 400 -38.78 -12.92 -21.85
N ILE A 401 -38.66 -11.61 -22.07
CA ILE A 401 -39.31 -10.92 -23.19
C ILE A 401 -38.31 -10.74 -24.33
N SER A 402 -38.71 -11.14 -25.53
CA SER A 402 -37.91 -11.00 -26.73
C SER A 402 -37.77 -9.54 -27.17
N LYS A 403 -36.61 -9.21 -27.76
CA LYS A 403 -36.35 -7.91 -28.38
C LYS A 403 -37.38 -7.63 -29.48
N GLY A 404 -37.87 -6.39 -29.54
CA GLY A 404 -38.86 -5.94 -30.51
C GLY A 404 -40.31 -6.17 -30.13
N CYS A 405 -40.59 -6.87 -29.02
CA CYS A 405 -41.95 -7.04 -28.52
C CYS A 405 -42.56 -5.69 -28.08
N ARG A 406 -43.88 -5.58 -28.20
CA ARG A 406 -44.64 -4.46 -27.62
C ARG A 406 -44.63 -4.56 -26.11
N PHE A 407 -44.64 -3.40 -25.45
CA PHE A 407 -44.75 -3.33 -24.00
C PHE A 407 -46.15 -3.78 -23.54
N SER A 408 -46.19 -4.52 -22.43
CA SER A 408 -47.44 -4.98 -21.82
C SER A 408 -47.32 -4.88 -20.31
N GLU A 409 -48.01 -3.91 -19.72
CA GLU A 409 -48.03 -3.67 -18.28
C GLU A 409 -48.42 -4.92 -17.46
N VAL A 410 -49.20 -5.85 -18.03
CA VAL A 410 -49.57 -7.09 -17.34
C VAL A 410 -48.37 -8.00 -17.02
N TYR A 411 -47.35 -8.02 -17.89
CA TYR A 411 -46.21 -8.95 -17.81
C TYR A 411 -44.87 -8.25 -17.67
N MET A 412 -44.82 -6.92 -17.83
CA MET A 412 -43.61 -6.14 -17.98
C MET A 412 -43.64 -4.90 -17.09
N GLU A 413 -42.48 -4.58 -16.52
CA GLU A 413 -42.20 -3.35 -15.79
C GLU A 413 -41.07 -2.62 -16.53
N SER A 414 -41.26 -1.37 -16.93
CA SER A 414 -40.18 -0.59 -17.57
C SER A 414 -39.22 -0.07 -16.53
N VAL A 415 -37.91 -0.20 -16.77
CA VAL A 415 -36.87 0.42 -15.92
C VAL A 415 -36.49 1.84 -16.35
N ALA A 416 -36.99 2.29 -17.51
CA ALA A 416 -36.77 3.64 -18.04
C ALA A 416 -38.13 4.33 -18.17
N GLU A 417 -38.41 5.27 -17.28
CA GLU A 417 -39.67 6.03 -17.25
C GLU A 417 -39.77 7.00 -18.44
N GLU A 418 -38.63 7.45 -18.97
CA GLU A 418 -38.51 8.36 -20.13
C GLU A 418 -39.16 7.76 -21.39
N ALA A 419 -39.22 6.43 -21.48
CA ALA A 419 -39.85 5.75 -22.60
C ALA A 419 -41.33 6.15 -22.77
N PHE A 420 -42.02 6.50 -21.68
CA PHE A 420 -43.43 6.88 -21.72
C PHE A 420 -43.65 8.37 -22.02
N LEU A 421 -42.59 9.18 -22.02
CA LEU A 421 -42.67 10.62 -22.28
C LEU A 421 -42.49 10.97 -23.76
N SER A 422 -41.98 10.03 -24.58
CA SER A 422 -41.74 10.28 -26.01
C SER A 422 -43.03 10.07 -26.83
N SER A 423 -43.42 11.08 -27.61
CA SER A 423 -44.63 11.09 -28.44
C SER A 423 -44.40 10.60 -29.88
N GLU A 424 -43.14 10.33 -30.26
CA GLU A 424 -42.77 10.10 -31.67
C GLU A 424 -42.88 8.63 -32.13
N SER A 425 -42.88 7.65 -31.22
CA SER A 425 -43.15 6.23 -31.55
C SER A 425 -43.46 5.39 -30.30
N GLU A 426 -44.26 4.33 -30.46
CA GLU A 426 -44.51 3.36 -29.39
C GLU A 426 -43.20 2.61 -29.06
N PRO A 427 -42.62 2.82 -27.86
CA PRO A 427 -41.32 2.25 -27.52
C PRO A 427 -41.43 0.73 -27.44
N ARG A 428 -40.41 0.03 -27.95
CA ARG A 428 -40.36 -1.43 -27.98
C ARG A 428 -39.33 -1.96 -27.01
N VAL A 429 -39.51 -3.21 -26.60
CA VAL A 429 -38.56 -3.89 -25.72
C VAL A 429 -37.22 -4.02 -26.43
N ALA A 430 -36.18 -3.40 -25.88
CA ALA A 430 -34.81 -3.56 -26.35
C ALA A 430 -34.22 -4.88 -25.85
N PHE A 431 -34.31 -5.11 -24.55
CA PHE A 431 -33.85 -6.31 -23.87
C PHE A 431 -34.54 -6.46 -22.50
N THR A 432 -34.54 -7.69 -21.99
CA THR A 432 -35.00 -7.99 -20.61
C THR A 432 -33.84 -7.73 -19.64
N VAL A 433 -34.05 -6.86 -18.65
CA VAL A 433 -33.08 -6.55 -17.59
C VAL A 433 -33.13 -7.62 -16.50
N VAL A 434 -34.33 -7.91 -15.99
CA VAL A 434 -34.58 -8.97 -15.00
C VAL A 434 -35.71 -9.86 -15.53
N PRO A 435 -35.54 -11.19 -15.52
CA PRO A 435 -36.59 -12.11 -15.96
C PRO A 435 -37.84 -12.01 -15.08
N GLY A 436 -39.00 -12.29 -15.67
CA GLY A 436 -40.26 -12.41 -14.96
C GLY A 436 -40.51 -13.83 -14.47
N PHE A 437 -41.47 -13.99 -13.57
CA PHE A 437 -41.82 -15.28 -12.98
C PHE A 437 -43.33 -15.50 -12.92
N ARG A 438 -43.76 -16.74 -13.10
CA ARG A 438 -45.15 -17.16 -12.92
C ARG A 438 -45.22 -18.21 -11.82
N ILE A 439 -45.99 -17.90 -10.78
CA ILE A 439 -46.18 -18.71 -9.57
C ILE A 439 -47.67 -18.91 -9.43
N HIS A 440 -48.16 -20.14 -9.66
CA HIS A 440 -49.59 -20.43 -9.75
C HIS A 440 -50.31 -19.49 -10.74
N LYS A 441 -51.18 -18.61 -10.23
CA LYS A 441 -51.94 -17.61 -10.98
C LYS A 441 -51.31 -16.21 -10.92
N THR A 442 -50.29 -16.03 -10.10
CA THR A 442 -49.61 -14.75 -9.90
C THR A 442 -48.47 -14.61 -10.89
N VAL A 443 -48.42 -13.45 -11.55
CA VAL A 443 -47.31 -13.08 -12.44
C VAL A 443 -46.52 -11.98 -11.77
N ILE A 444 -45.22 -12.21 -11.64
CA ILE A 444 -44.22 -11.21 -11.32
C ILE A 444 -43.65 -10.72 -12.64
N GLN A 445 -43.81 -9.43 -12.91
CA GLN A 445 -43.44 -8.80 -14.17
C GLN A 445 -41.94 -8.93 -14.44
N ALA A 446 -41.57 -9.07 -15.71
CA ALA A 446 -40.20 -8.96 -16.16
C ALA A 446 -39.80 -7.47 -16.23
N GLN A 447 -38.62 -7.12 -15.73
CA GLN A 447 -38.10 -5.76 -15.90
C GLN A 447 -37.46 -5.64 -17.27
N VAL A 448 -37.92 -4.68 -18.07
CA VAL A 448 -37.51 -4.49 -19.46
C VAL A 448 -36.97 -3.09 -19.69
N TYR A 449 -35.97 -2.97 -20.55
CA TYR A 449 -35.54 -1.68 -21.06
C TYR A 449 -36.27 -1.40 -22.37
N LEU A 450 -36.98 -0.29 -22.43
CA LEU A 450 -37.70 0.16 -23.61
C LEU A 450 -36.84 1.14 -24.41
N SER A 451 -36.80 1.00 -25.72
CA SER A 451 -35.99 1.85 -26.60
C SER A 451 -36.69 2.07 -27.94
N GLN A 452 -36.37 3.18 -28.59
CA GLN A 452 -36.66 3.38 -30.00
C GLN A 452 -35.69 2.51 -30.81
N LEU A 453 -36.17 1.37 -31.30
CA LEU A 453 -35.36 0.51 -32.16
C LEU A 453 -35.07 1.27 -33.47
N LYS A 454 -33.79 1.43 -33.83
CA LYS A 454 -33.43 1.82 -35.19
C LYS A 454 -33.89 0.72 -36.13
N THR A 455 -35.00 0.94 -36.84
CA THR A 455 -35.32 0.17 -38.04
C THR A 455 -34.14 0.30 -39.00
N ARG A 456 -33.55 -0.84 -39.36
CA ARG A 456 -32.52 -0.91 -40.40
C ARG A 456 -33.08 -0.51 -41.75
#